data_AF-A0A060CPJ9-F1
#
_entry.id   AF-A0A060CPJ9-F1
#
_cell.length_a   1.000
_cell.length_b   1.000
_cell.length_c   1.000
_cell.angle_alpha   90.00
_cell.angle_beta   90.00
_cell.angle_gamma   90.00
#
_symmetry.space_group_name_H-M   'P 1'
#
loop_
_entity.id
_entity.type
_entity.pdbx_description
1 polymer ?
#
loop_
_entity_poly.entity_id
_entity_poly.type
_entity_poly.pdbx_seq_one_letter_code
_entity_poly.pdbx_strand_id
1 'polypeptide(L)' 'YENYPTLLEDHFGGSQRSAVMAAASAIGSACLTGNSQSGLAAWYLSHLIHKDGWGRMGFFGYDLQD' A
#
# COMPACT_ATOMS: atom_id res chain seq x y z
N TYR A 1 -7.04 6.96 -6.22
CA TYR A 1 -8.33 6.79 -5.51
C TYR A 1 -9.04 8.11 -5.27
N GLU A 2 -8.37 9.17 -4.81
CA GLU A 2 -9.03 10.45 -4.50
C GLU A 2 -9.58 11.19 -5.73
N ASN A 3 -8.83 11.20 -6.84
CA ASN A 3 -9.23 11.91 -8.06
C ASN A 3 -10.26 11.16 -8.91
N TYR A 4 -10.45 9.86 -8.67
CA TYR A 4 -11.29 8.99 -9.51
C TYR A 4 -12.22 8.17 -8.60
N PRO A 5 -13.43 8.69 -8.29
CA PRO A 5 -14.35 8.04 -7.33
C PRO A 5 -14.74 6.62 -7.73
N THR A 6 -14.92 6.36 -9.03
CA THR A 6 -15.24 5.02 -9.54
C THR A 6 -14.11 4.02 -9.33
N LEU A 7 -12.85 4.46 -9.29
CA LEU A 7 -11.71 3.60 -8.92
C LEU A 7 -11.73 3.26 -7.43
N LEU A 8 -12.16 4.19 -6.58
CA LEU A 8 -12.33 3.95 -5.14
C LEU A 8 -13.50 2.99 -4.88
N GLU A 9 -14.57 3.10 -5.65
CA GLU A 9 -15.72 2.19 -5.61
C GLU A 9 -15.37 0.78 -6.11
N ASP A 10 -14.65 0.65 -7.23
CA ASP A 10 -14.20 -0.63 -7.76
C ASP A 10 -13.29 -1.36 -6.75
N HIS A 11 -12.31 -0.65 -6.21
CA HIS A 11 -11.52 -1.14 -5.08
C HIS A 11 -12.14 -0.72 -3.75
N PHE A 12 -13.41 -1.06 -3.50
CA PHE A 12 -14.13 -0.66 -2.27
C PHE A 12 -13.45 -1.15 -0.98
N GLY A 13 -12.77 -2.29 -1.04
CA GLY A 13 -12.04 -2.88 0.09
C GLY A 13 -10.74 -2.14 0.40
N GLY A 14 -10.59 -1.67 1.64
CA GLY A 14 -9.37 -0.99 2.09
C GLY A 14 -8.10 -1.83 1.95
N SER A 15 -8.19 -3.14 2.21
CA SER A 15 -7.07 -4.09 2.06
C SER A 15 -6.54 -4.14 0.64
N GLN A 16 -7.41 -4.20 -0.36
CA GLN A 16 -7.00 -4.24 -1.76
C GLN A 16 -6.30 -2.93 -2.15
N ARG A 17 -6.82 -1.78 -1.72
CA ARG A 17 -6.16 -0.49 -1.97
C ARG A 17 -4.80 -0.38 -1.30
N SER A 18 -4.70 -0.86 -0.06
CA SER A 18 -3.47 -0.87 0.72
C SER A 18 -2.40 -1.73 0.05
N ALA A 19 -2.75 -2.98 -0.30
CA ALA A 19 -1.87 -3.89 -1.05
C ALA A 19 -1.40 -3.32 -2.38
N VAL A 20 -2.30 -2.70 -3.17
CA VAL A 20 -1.93 -2.15 -4.49
C VAL A 20 -0.93 -1.00 -4.37
N MET A 21 -1.12 -0.09 -3.41
CA MET A 21 -0.19 1.02 -3.18
C MET A 21 1.15 0.55 -2.62
N ALA A 22 1.14 -0.40 -1.68
CA ALA A 22 2.35 -1.00 -1.12
C ALA A 22 3.14 -1.80 -2.17
N ALA A 23 2.45 -2.57 -3.03
CA ALA A 23 3.07 -3.30 -4.12
C ALA A 23 3.75 -2.36 -5.12
N ALA A 24 3.08 -1.28 -5.53
CA ALA A 24 3.66 -0.30 -6.44
C ALA A 24 4.93 0.35 -5.85
N SER A 25 4.90 0.69 -4.55
CA SER A 25 6.03 1.27 -3.83
C SER A 25 7.20 0.28 -3.72
N ALA A 26 6.91 -0.97 -3.37
CA ALA A 26 7.90 -2.04 -3.23
C ALA A 26 8.59 -2.37 -4.55
N ILE A 27 7.82 -2.54 -5.63
CA ILE A 27 8.33 -2.82 -6.97
C ILE A 27 9.18 -1.64 -7.46
N GLY A 28 8.70 -0.40 -7.31
CA GLY A 28 9.45 0.79 -7.71
C GLY A 28 10.80 0.89 -7.00
N SER A 29 10.81 0.72 -5.67
CA SER A 29 12.05 0.71 -4.87
C SER A 29 12.99 -0.42 -5.28
N ALA A 30 12.49 -1.65 -5.42
CA ALA A 30 13.30 -2.80 -5.83
C ALA A 30 13.89 -2.63 -7.24
N CYS A 31 13.14 -2.10 -8.20
CA CYS A 31 13.63 -1.85 -9.56
C CYS A 31 14.71 -0.76 -9.60
N LEU A 32 14.54 0.31 -8.83
CA LEU A 32 15.51 1.40 -8.78
C LEU A 32 16.80 1.02 -8.06
N THR A 33 16.72 0.14 -7.06
CA THR A 33 17.86 -0.24 -6.24
C THR A 33 18.50 -1.57 -6.65
N GLY A 34 17.80 -2.40 -7.42
CA GLY A 34 18.21 -3.78 -7.68
C GLY A 34 18.22 -4.68 -6.43
N ASN A 35 17.54 -4.27 -5.35
CA ASN A 35 17.60 -4.93 -4.05
C ASN A 35 16.18 -5.21 -3.50
N SER A 36 15.86 -6.49 -3.30
CA SER A 36 14.55 -6.92 -2.78
C SER A 36 14.26 -6.40 -1.37
N GLN A 37 15.28 -6.21 -0.54
CA GLN A 37 15.09 -5.76 0.83
C GLN A 37 14.77 -4.26 0.94
N SER A 38 15.31 -3.46 0.01
CA SER A 38 14.86 -2.08 -0.17
C SER A 38 13.41 -2.01 -0.68
N GLY A 39 12.99 -2.99 -1.49
CA GLY A 39 11.59 -3.18 -1.87
C GLY A 39 10.68 -3.49 -0.68
N LEU A 40 11.09 -4.45 0.16
CA LEU A 40 10.35 -4.81 1.37
C LEU A 40 10.26 -3.63 2.36
N ALA A 41 11.33 -2.86 2.53
CA ALA A 41 11.29 -1.65 3.36
C ALA A 41 10.28 -0.61 2.81
N ALA A 42 10.18 -0.46 1.49
CA ALA A 42 9.20 0.44 0.87
C ALA A 42 7.76 -0.08 0.98
N TRP A 43 7.55 -1.40 0.99
CA TRP A 43 6.25 -2.01 1.28
C TRP A 43 5.72 -1.56 2.65
N TYR A 44 6.52 -1.76 3.70
CA TYR A 44 6.16 -1.37 5.08
C TYR A 44 5.96 0.14 5.23
N LEU A 45 6.85 0.93 4.62
CA LEU A 45 6.69 2.39 4.64
C LEU A 45 5.39 2.84 3.97
N SER A 46 5.01 2.24 2.85
CA SER A 46 3.76 2.55 2.16
C SER A 46 2.55 2.25 3.03
N HIS A 47 2.59 1.20 3.84
CA HIS A 47 1.50 0.82 4.74
C HIS A 47 1.35 1.84 5.90
N LEU A 48 2.45 2.27 6.50
CA LEU A 48 2.43 3.33 7.52
C LEU A 48 1.86 4.65 6.96
N ILE A 49 2.35 5.09 5.80
CA ILE A 49 1.88 6.32 5.14
C ILE A 49 0.41 6.20 4.75
N HIS A 50 -0.04 5.04 4.27
CA HIS A 50 -1.45 4.83 3.93
C HIS A 50 -2.34 4.98 5.17
N LYS A 51 -1.95 4.34 6.28
CA LYS A 51 -2.73 4.37 7.53
C LYS A 51 -2.88 5.80 8.04
N ASP A 52 -1.79 6.57 8.06
CA ASP A 52 -1.81 7.96 8.50
C ASP A 52 -2.51 8.89 7.51
N GLY A 53 -2.34 8.68 6.21
CA GLY A 53 -2.91 9.52 5.16
C GLY A 53 -4.43 9.44 5.06
N TRP A 54 -5.03 8.27 5.34
CA TRP A 54 -6.47 8.06 5.19
C TRP A 54 -7.21 7.68 6.48
N GLY A 55 -6.50 7.54 7.60
CA GLY A 55 -7.08 7.12 8.89
C GLY A 55 -7.70 5.72 8.86
N ARG A 56 -7.37 4.92 7.84
CA ARG A 56 -7.90 3.58 7.58
C ARG A 56 -6.90 2.79 6.76
N MET A 57 -7.01 1.48 6.80
CA MET A 57 -6.15 0.57 6.03
C MET A 57 -6.98 -0.62 5.55
N GLY A 58 -6.63 -1.84 5.96
CA GLY A 58 -7.35 -3.06 5.64
C GLY A 58 -8.38 -3.50 6.68
N PHE A 59 -8.79 -4.77 6.57
CA PHE A 59 -9.62 -5.43 7.58
C PHE A 59 -8.89 -5.55 8.94
N PHE A 60 -9.60 -6.00 9.97
CA PHE A 60 -9.03 -6.18 11.31
C PHE A 60 -7.87 -7.20 11.33
N GLY A 61 -6.67 -6.77 11.72
CA GLY A 61 -5.47 -7.61 11.72
C GLY A 61 -4.81 -7.78 10.36
N TYR A 62 -5.26 -7.03 9.33
CA TYR A 62 -4.60 -6.98 8.02
C TYR A 62 -3.12 -6.62 8.16
N ASP A 63 -2.81 -5.68 9.06
CA ASP A 63 -1.49 -5.09 9.27
C ASP A 63 -0.61 -5.85 10.26
N LEU A 64 -0.94 -7.08 10.64
CA LEU A 64 -0.11 -7.85 11.59
C LEU A 64 1.34 -8.03 11.11
N GLN A 65 1.53 -8.11 9.80
CA GLN A 65 2.83 -8.29 9.17
C GLN A 65 3.43 -6.99 8.61
N ASP A 66 2.66 -5.88 8.62
CA ASP A 66 2.92 -4.67 7.83
C ASP A 66 3.42 -3.46 8.64
#